data_AF-A9DML8-F1
#
_entry.id   AF-A9DML8-F1
#
_cell.length_a   1.000
_cell.length_b   1.000
_cell.length_c   1.000
_cell.angle_alpha   90.00
_cell.angle_beta   90.00
_cell.angle_gamma   90.00
#
_symmetry.space_group_name_H-M   'P 1'
#
loop_
_entity.id
_entity.type
_entity.pdbx_description
1 polymer ?
#
loop_
_entity_poly.entity_id
_entity_poly.type
_entity_poly.pdbx_seq_one_letter_code
_entity_poly.pdbx_strand_id
1 'polypeptide(L)'
;MKKQLAILLCLFCTYFSFGQEITFEDELAYVDGKPYVKIEKKSKRKYFVYDVKTNEKLLKVKVQSRYNKRYNRYDYDLYFYFYPIKKDLLFRDVAVEDETNLVQFLYDEGMFQSKKEITTTVLLEEFKRLSARAKCEKILKNDFSQIINDHFVSIVQKDTIVINEMKYRCVYTAFYTKKAMYDRFGKWHKVVFPYEGSRHPNLIWKNVKLLEELDKKFTVIARGYEGRGTIYASMMILDEKGKDMLAKNAPHRFQLVELFGNFIKKSNKEGDFYETYWTTFDPERWKQIQEYKRRKNTTRARSPFFQKPSQSRTVIRNEPKQ
;
A
#
# COMPACT_ATOMS: atom_id res chain seq x y z
N MET A 1 -35.28 -11.46 -27.29
CA MET A 1 -34.90 -10.64 -26.11
C MET A 1 -35.36 -11.22 -24.75
N LYS A 2 -36.40 -12.06 -24.67
CA LYS A 2 -36.88 -12.61 -23.37
C LYS A 2 -36.05 -13.77 -22.77
N LYS A 3 -35.11 -14.39 -23.50
CA LYS A 3 -34.31 -15.54 -23.01
C LYS A 3 -32.93 -15.19 -22.43
N GLN A 4 -32.44 -13.96 -22.60
CA GLN A 4 -31.10 -13.59 -22.08
C GLN A 4 -31.13 -12.94 -20.69
N LEU A 5 -32.30 -12.52 -20.21
CA LEU A 5 -32.49 -12.05 -18.83
C LEU A 5 -32.72 -13.22 -17.86
N ALA A 6 -33.43 -14.27 -18.32
CA ALA A 6 -33.74 -15.47 -17.52
C ALA A 6 -32.50 -16.32 -17.15
N ILE A 7 -31.45 -16.29 -17.97
CA ILE A 7 -30.19 -17.02 -17.70
C ILE A 7 -29.28 -16.24 -16.74
N LEU A 8 -29.40 -14.91 -16.69
CA LEU A 8 -28.67 -14.10 -15.70
C LEU A 8 -29.30 -14.21 -14.29
N LEU A 9 -30.61 -14.51 -14.22
CA LEU A 9 -31.35 -14.72 -12.97
C LEU A 9 -31.29 -16.14 -12.41
N CYS A 10 -31.10 -17.19 -13.23
CA CYS A 10 -31.04 -18.58 -12.71
C CYS A 10 -29.72 -18.97 -12.02
N LEU A 11 -28.64 -18.20 -12.18
CA LEU A 11 -27.33 -18.52 -11.57
C LEU A 11 -27.05 -17.76 -10.27
N PHE A 12 -27.89 -16.79 -9.91
CA PHE A 12 -27.76 -16.04 -8.65
C PHE A 12 -28.73 -16.51 -7.54
N CYS A 13 -29.75 -17.31 -7.87
CA CYS A 13 -30.89 -17.55 -6.95
C CYS A 13 -31.24 -19.00 -6.63
N THR A 14 -30.32 -19.97 -6.70
CA THR A 14 -30.56 -21.27 -6.03
C THR A 14 -29.38 -21.64 -5.15
N TYR A 15 -29.30 -21.03 -3.97
CA TYR A 15 -29.40 -21.71 -2.67
C TYR A 15 -29.28 -20.67 -1.52
N PHE A 16 -30.35 -20.64 -0.71
CA PHE A 16 -30.72 -19.74 0.40
C PHE A 16 -29.80 -19.90 1.64
N SER A 17 -29.76 -18.99 2.63
CA SER A 17 -30.85 -18.23 3.28
C SER A 17 -30.32 -16.96 3.96
N PHE A 18 -31.11 -15.87 3.99
CA PHE A 18 -30.85 -14.49 4.47
C PHE A 18 -30.42 -13.42 3.44
N GLY A 19 -30.53 -13.67 2.13
CA GLY A 19 -30.43 -12.61 1.12
C GLY A 19 -31.73 -11.81 1.02
N GLN A 20 -31.65 -10.48 1.08
CA GLN A 20 -32.78 -9.59 0.74
C GLN A 20 -33.21 -9.82 -0.72
N GLU A 21 -34.51 -9.82 -0.99
CA GLU A 21 -35.02 -10.11 -2.33
C GLU A 21 -34.77 -8.91 -3.25
N ILE A 22 -33.92 -9.09 -4.26
CA ILE A 22 -33.67 -8.06 -5.27
C ILE A 22 -34.46 -8.37 -6.54
N THR A 23 -35.44 -7.53 -6.87
CA THR A 23 -36.22 -7.65 -8.10
C THR A 23 -35.94 -6.48 -9.04
N PHE A 24 -36.16 -6.67 -10.34
CA PHE A 24 -35.92 -5.65 -11.35
C PHE A 24 -37.18 -5.44 -12.18
N GLU A 25 -37.71 -4.22 -12.18
CA GLU A 25 -38.87 -3.83 -12.99
C GLU A 25 -38.59 -2.47 -13.62
N ASP A 26 -38.79 -2.37 -14.94
CA ASP A 26 -38.73 -1.10 -15.69
C ASP A 26 -37.54 -0.19 -15.34
N GLU A 27 -36.34 -0.77 -15.40
CA GLU A 27 -35.05 -0.09 -15.12
C GLU A 27 -34.80 0.26 -13.63
N LEU A 28 -35.70 -0.12 -12.72
CA LEU A 28 -35.51 0.01 -11.29
C LEU A 28 -35.10 -1.32 -10.67
N ALA A 29 -34.14 -1.27 -9.76
CA ALA A 29 -33.84 -2.38 -8.86
C ALA A 29 -34.54 -2.13 -7.53
N TYR A 30 -35.30 -3.11 -7.07
CA TYR A 30 -35.97 -3.13 -5.79
C TYR A 30 -35.21 -4.04 -4.83
N VAL A 31 -35.14 -3.68 -3.56
CA VAL A 31 -34.64 -4.53 -2.48
C VAL A 31 -35.75 -4.63 -1.44
N ASP A 32 -36.23 -5.85 -1.17
CA ASP A 32 -37.41 -6.11 -0.32
C ASP A 32 -38.63 -5.28 -0.75
N GLY A 33 -38.88 -5.22 -2.06
CA GLY A 33 -39.99 -4.47 -2.65
C GLY A 33 -39.85 -2.94 -2.64
N LYS A 34 -38.71 -2.39 -2.18
CA LYS A 34 -38.44 -0.94 -2.18
C LYS A 34 -37.50 -0.55 -3.30
N PRO A 35 -37.83 0.45 -4.15
CA PRO A 35 -36.96 0.88 -5.23
C PRO A 35 -35.70 1.54 -4.66
N TYR A 36 -34.54 1.08 -5.10
CA TYR A 36 -33.24 1.48 -4.56
C TYR A 36 -32.40 2.23 -5.57
N VAL A 37 -32.23 1.67 -6.77
CA VAL A 37 -31.46 2.30 -7.85
C VAL A 37 -32.20 2.29 -9.18
N LYS A 38 -31.99 3.35 -9.97
CA LYS A 38 -32.46 3.47 -11.35
C LYS A 38 -31.31 3.25 -12.31
N ILE A 39 -31.47 2.36 -13.29
CA ILE A 39 -30.44 1.99 -14.26
C ILE A 39 -30.83 2.52 -15.64
N GLU A 40 -30.24 3.64 -16.03
CA GLU A 40 -30.48 4.23 -17.35
C GLU A 40 -29.46 3.73 -18.38
N LYS A 41 -29.94 3.11 -19.46
CA LYS A 41 -29.10 2.71 -20.58
C LYS A 41 -28.84 3.90 -21.51
N LYS A 42 -27.65 4.49 -21.43
CA LYS A 42 -27.24 5.60 -22.32
C LYS A 42 -26.82 5.16 -23.71
N SER A 43 -26.32 3.94 -23.87
CA SER A 43 -26.01 3.36 -25.18
C SER A 43 -25.93 1.83 -25.10
N LYS A 44 -25.69 1.17 -26.24
CA LYS A 44 -25.50 -0.29 -26.31
C LYS A 44 -24.47 -0.83 -25.30
N ARG A 45 -23.52 0.00 -24.86
CA ARG A 45 -22.39 -0.39 -24.01
C ARG A 45 -22.14 0.56 -22.84
N LYS A 46 -23.12 1.40 -22.50
CA LYS A 46 -22.97 2.41 -21.45
C LYS A 46 -24.25 2.53 -20.65
N TYR A 47 -24.12 2.36 -19.35
CA TYR A 47 -25.22 2.42 -18.39
C TYR A 47 -24.85 3.41 -17.29
N PHE A 48 -25.84 4.13 -16.78
CA PHE A 48 -25.73 4.95 -15.59
C PHE A 48 -26.67 4.40 -14.54
N VAL A 49 -26.18 4.31 -13.31
CA VAL A 49 -26.96 3.93 -12.14
C VAL A 49 -27.11 5.18 -11.29
N TYR A 50 -28.34 5.43 -10.87
CA TYR A 50 -28.73 6.58 -10.07
C TYR A 50 -29.37 6.12 -8.78
N ASP A 51 -29.21 6.92 -7.73
CA ASP A 51 -30.02 6.80 -6.52
C ASP A 51 -31.46 7.22 -6.85
N VAL A 52 -32.45 6.43 -6.47
CA VAL A 52 -33.86 6.74 -6.79
C VAL A 52 -34.36 7.95 -6.00
N LYS A 53 -33.88 8.16 -4.77
CA LYS A 53 -34.33 9.24 -3.88
C LYS A 53 -33.68 10.58 -4.24
N THR A 54 -32.37 10.60 -4.48
CA THR A 54 -31.63 11.84 -4.75
C THR A 54 -31.47 12.12 -6.24
N ASN A 55 -31.70 11.12 -7.11
CA ASN A 55 -31.45 11.17 -8.55
C ASN A 55 -29.97 11.49 -8.91
N GLU A 56 -29.07 11.28 -7.95
CA GLU A 56 -27.63 11.46 -8.16
C GLU A 56 -27.05 10.28 -8.93
N LYS A 57 -26.10 10.55 -9.83
CA LYS A 57 -25.36 9.48 -10.52
C LYS A 57 -24.44 8.81 -9.52
N LEU A 58 -24.65 7.52 -9.30
CA LEU A 58 -23.82 6.70 -8.43
C LEU A 58 -22.68 6.08 -9.22
N LEU A 59 -23.02 5.47 -10.36
CA LEU A 59 -22.11 4.61 -11.09
C LEU A 59 -22.33 4.74 -12.60
N LYS A 60 -21.24 4.77 -13.36
CA LYS A 60 -21.24 4.55 -14.79
C LYS A 60 -20.60 3.21 -15.08
N VAL A 61 -21.32 2.37 -15.82
CA VAL A 61 -20.80 1.09 -16.32
C VAL A 61 -20.54 1.22 -17.81
N LYS A 62 -19.33 0.86 -18.25
CA LYS A 62 -18.96 0.80 -19.67
C LYS A 62 -18.52 -0.61 -20.03
N VAL A 63 -19.13 -1.17 -21.06
CA VAL A 63 -18.73 -2.45 -21.64
C VAL A 63 -17.75 -2.18 -22.79
N GLN A 64 -16.54 -2.73 -22.72
CA GLN A 64 -15.60 -2.70 -23.83
C GLN A 64 -15.45 -4.11 -24.38
N SER A 65 -15.55 -4.27 -25.69
CA SER A 65 -15.25 -5.55 -26.34
C SER A 65 -13.87 -5.49 -26.97
N ARG A 66 -13.04 -6.50 -26.76
CA ARG A 66 -11.80 -6.69 -27.50
C ARG A 66 -11.88 -8.02 -28.25
N TYR A 67 -11.64 -7.99 -29.55
CA TYR A 67 -11.57 -9.24 -30.30
C TYR A 67 -10.25 -9.94 -30.02
N ASN A 68 -10.34 -11.15 -29.50
CA ASN A 68 -9.22 -12.02 -29.20
C ASN A 68 -8.93 -12.92 -30.40
N LYS A 69 -7.91 -12.54 -31.18
CA LYS A 69 -7.50 -13.27 -32.38
C LYS A 69 -7.08 -14.70 -32.09
N ARG A 70 -6.48 -14.97 -30.92
CA ARG A 70 -6.01 -16.31 -30.54
C ARG A 70 -7.17 -17.30 -30.38
N TYR A 71 -8.31 -16.84 -29.90
CA TYR A 71 -9.48 -17.67 -29.61
C TYR A 71 -10.69 -17.39 -30.52
N ASN A 72 -10.51 -16.55 -31.55
CA ASN A 72 -11.56 -16.16 -32.49
C ASN A 72 -12.88 -15.74 -31.82
N ARG A 73 -12.79 -14.94 -30.75
CA ARG A 73 -13.98 -14.48 -29.99
C ARG A 73 -13.80 -13.06 -29.47
N TYR A 74 -14.90 -12.40 -29.14
CA TYR A 74 -14.86 -11.13 -28.42
C TYR A 74 -14.81 -11.39 -26.91
N ASP A 75 -13.77 -10.89 -26.25
CA ASP A 75 -13.73 -10.78 -24.80
C ASP A 75 -14.38 -9.44 -24.40
N TYR A 76 -15.15 -9.43 -23.32
CA TYR A 76 -15.87 -8.25 -22.85
C TYR A 76 -15.35 -7.86 -21.47
N ASP A 77 -14.81 -6.65 -21.39
CA ASP A 77 -14.36 -6.04 -20.14
C ASP A 77 -15.43 -5.07 -19.64
N LEU A 78 -15.69 -5.12 -18.33
CA LEU A 78 -16.59 -4.20 -17.65
C LEU A 78 -15.76 -3.17 -16.88
N TYR A 79 -16.01 -1.90 -17.17
CA TYR A 79 -15.38 -0.78 -16.46
C TYR A 79 -16.43 -0.05 -15.62
N PHE A 80 -16.15 0.03 -14.33
CA PHE A 80 -16.96 0.73 -13.34
C PHE A 80 -16.33 2.09 -13.05
N TYR A 81 -17.12 3.15 -13.15
CA TYR A 81 -16.71 4.52 -12.82
C TYR A 81 -17.66 5.06 -11.77
N PHE A 82 -17.18 5.15 -10.53
CA PHE A 82 -17.93 5.74 -9.43
C PHE A 82 -17.87 7.26 -9.53
N TYR A 83 -19.02 7.93 -9.47
CA TYR A 83 -19.04 9.39 -9.40
C TYR A 83 -18.82 9.83 -7.95
N PRO A 84 -18.04 10.89 -7.69
CA PRO A 84 -17.91 11.45 -6.35
C PRO A 84 -19.25 12.07 -5.96
N ILE A 85 -19.93 11.45 -4.99
CA ILE A 85 -21.21 11.91 -4.47
C ILE A 85 -20.93 13.03 -3.48
N LYS A 86 -21.44 14.24 -3.75
CA LYS A 86 -21.31 15.40 -2.87
C LYS A 86 -22.51 15.48 -1.92
N LYS A 87 -22.53 14.60 -0.91
CA LYS A 87 -23.04 14.80 0.47
C LYS A 87 -23.41 13.46 1.09
N ASP A 88 -22.94 13.28 2.32
CA ASP A 88 -23.44 12.44 3.41
C ASP A 88 -24.40 11.33 3.00
N LEU A 89 -23.87 10.35 2.27
CA LEU A 89 -24.52 9.06 2.16
C LEU A 89 -24.50 8.46 3.57
N LEU A 90 -25.67 8.39 4.19
CA LEU A 90 -25.91 7.48 5.32
C LEU A 90 -25.92 6.02 4.82
N PHE A 91 -24.85 5.59 4.14
CA PHE A 91 -24.30 4.29 4.46
C PHE A 91 -23.78 4.48 5.88
N ARG A 92 -24.37 3.81 6.88
CA ARG A 92 -23.75 3.82 8.21
C ARG A 92 -22.28 3.47 8.02
N ASP A 93 -21.44 4.38 8.50
CA ASP A 93 -20.04 4.53 8.16
C ASP A 93 -19.29 3.20 8.28
N VAL A 94 -19.18 2.46 7.17
CA VAL A 94 -18.01 1.61 6.99
C VAL A 94 -17.00 2.50 6.31
N ALA A 95 -16.36 3.33 7.13
CA ALA A 95 -15.12 3.96 6.72
C ALA A 95 -14.18 2.80 6.39
N VAL A 96 -13.97 2.57 5.09
CA VAL A 96 -12.95 1.64 4.62
C VAL A 96 -11.61 2.34 4.81
N GLU A 97 -11.21 2.42 6.07
CA GLU A 97 -10.01 3.12 6.54
C GLU A 97 -8.76 2.33 6.17
N ASP A 98 -8.91 1.02 6.01
CA ASP A 98 -7.87 0.13 5.54
C ASP A 98 -8.42 -1.11 4.82
N GLU A 99 -7.49 -1.90 4.29
CA GLU A 99 -7.78 -3.08 3.50
C GLU A 99 -8.52 -4.19 4.29
N THR A 100 -8.43 -4.19 5.61
CA THR A 100 -9.20 -5.11 6.49
C THR A 100 -10.68 -4.78 6.41
N ASN A 101 -11.03 -3.48 6.46
CA ASN A 101 -12.42 -3.03 6.35
C ASN A 101 -12.99 -3.30 4.97
N LEU A 102 -12.16 -3.22 3.92
CA LEU A 102 -12.57 -3.59 2.57
C LEU A 102 -12.87 -5.09 2.46
N VAL A 103 -12.03 -5.95 3.04
CA VAL A 103 -12.21 -7.41 2.97
C VAL A 103 -13.40 -7.88 3.80
N GLN A 104 -13.60 -7.26 4.96
CA GLN A 104 -14.80 -7.43 5.78
C GLN A 104 -16.04 -7.06 4.98
N PHE A 105 -16.05 -5.88 4.36
CA PHE A 105 -17.12 -5.42 3.49
C PHE A 105 -17.38 -6.38 2.32
N LEU A 106 -16.33 -6.79 1.60
CA LEU A 106 -16.46 -7.70 0.45
C LEU A 106 -16.92 -9.11 0.86
N TYR A 107 -16.70 -9.52 2.11
CA TYR A 107 -17.22 -10.76 2.67
C TYR A 107 -18.69 -10.64 3.09
N ASP A 108 -19.03 -9.58 3.82
CA ASP A 108 -20.39 -9.31 4.33
C ASP A 108 -21.39 -9.10 3.17
N GLU A 109 -20.90 -8.56 2.05
CA GLU A 109 -21.66 -8.38 0.80
C GLU A 109 -21.61 -9.60 -0.15
N GLY A 110 -21.05 -10.73 0.31
CA GLY A 110 -21.07 -12.00 -0.43
C GLY A 110 -20.26 -12.02 -1.73
N MET A 111 -19.31 -11.10 -1.90
CA MET A 111 -18.53 -10.92 -3.13
C MET A 111 -17.29 -11.84 -3.25
N PHE A 112 -17.04 -12.68 -2.25
CA PHE A 112 -16.05 -13.77 -2.27
C PHE A 112 -16.70 -15.13 -1.97
N GLN A 113 -16.48 -16.13 -2.83
CA GLN A 113 -16.87 -17.52 -2.59
C GLN A 113 -15.68 -18.48 -2.68
N SER A 114 -15.51 -19.34 -1.68
CA SER A 114 -14.67 -20.55 -1.74
C SER A 114 -15.48 -21.75 -1.28
N LYS A 115 -15.09 -22.94 -1.73
CA LYS A 115 -15.80 -24.21 -1.52
C LYS A 115 -15.72 -24.77 -0.09
N LYS A 116 -15.04 -24.11 0.83
CA LYS A 116 -15.01 -24.45 2.26
C LYS A 116 -15.68 -23.34 3.05
N GLU A 117 -16.27 -23.67 4.20
CA GLU A 117 -16.80 -22.72 5.16
C GLU A 117 -15.76 -21.62 5.42
N ILE A 118 -15.97 -20.47 4.81
CA ILE A 118 -15.11 -19.32 5.00
C ILE A 118 -15.70 -18.55 6.16
N THR A 119 -14.98 -18.45 7.25
CA THR A 119 -15.27 -17.46 8.28
C THR A 119 -14.59 -16.15 7.91
N THR A 120 -15.10 -15.02 8.41
CA THR A 120 -14.44 -13.71 8.33
C THR A 120 -12.95 -13.79 8.68
N THR A 121 -12.60 -14.55 9.71
CA THR A 121 -11.22 -14.78 10.14
C THR A 121 -10.39 -15.43 9.03
N VAL A 122 -10.89 -16.49 8.38
CA VAL A 122 -10.21 -17.17 7.27
C VAL A 122 -10.00 -16.24 6.07
N LEU A 123 -10.96 -15.37 5.77
CA LEU A 123 -10.82 -14.40 4.67
C LEU A 123 -9.85 -13.27 4.98
N LEU A 124 -9.88 -12.75 6.21
CA LEU A 124 -8.89 -11.77 6.64
C LEU A 124 -7.49 -12.37 6.65
N GLU A 125 -7.34 -13.63 7.07
CA GLU A 125 -6.07 -14.36 6.98
C GLU A 125 -5.64 -14.57 5.53
N GLU A 126 -6.55 -14.96 4.64
CA GLU A 126 -6.26 -15.19 3.23
C GLU A 126 -5.92 -13.88 2.50
N PHE A 127 -6.65 -12.80 2.77
CA PHE A 127 -6.32 -11.48 2.25
C PHE A 127 -4.97 -11.00 2.77
N LYS A 128 -4.71 -11.08 4.09
CA LYS A 128 -3.40 -10.75 4.66
C LYS A 128 -2.30 -11.56 3.99
N ARG A 129 -2.53 -12.85 3.74
CA ARG A 129 -1.60 -13.75 3.04
C ARG A 129 -1.36 -13.30 1.59
N LEU A 130 -2.41 -12.95 0.84
CA LEU A 130 -2.32 -12.51 -0.54
C LEU A 130 -1.66 -11.13 -0.65
N SER A 131 -2.05 -10.18 0.19
CA SER A 131 -1.47 -8.83 0.26
C SER A 131 0.00 -8.88 0.67
N ALA A 132 0.37 -9.70 1.66
CA ALA A 132 1.78 -9.91 2.02
C ALA A 132 2.63 -10.45 0.85
N ARG A 133 2.04 -11.30 -0.02
CA ARG A 133 2.69 -11.91 -1.19
C ARG A 133 2.60 -11.07 -2.48
N ALA A 134 1.72 -10.07 -2.53
CA ALA A 134 1.53 -9.25 -3.71
C ALA A 134 2.83 -8.53 -4.07
N LYS A 135 3.23 -8.56 -5.34
CA LYS A 135 4.42 -7.81 -5.76
C LYS A 135 4.15 -6.31 -5.67
N CYS A 136 5.14 -5.54 -5.27
CA CYS A 136 5.05 -4.09 -5.31
C CYS A 136 4.98 -3.62 -6.77
N GLU A 137 3.86 -3.03 -7.16
CA GLU A 137 3.71 -2.42 -8.49
C GLU A 137 4.66 -1.24 -8.68
N LYS A 138 4.82 -0.44 -7.61
CA LYS A 138 5.72 0.70 -7.59
C LYS A 138 6.42 0.79 -6.25
N ILE A 139 7.71 1.09 -6.31
CA ILE A 139 8.51 1.44 -5.13
C ILE A 139 8.41 2.94 -4.88
N LEU A 140 8.02 3.31 -3.66
CA LEU A 140 7.70 4.67 -3.27
C LEU A 140 8.81 5.27 -2.41
N LYS A 141 9.32 6.41 -2.84
CA LYS A 141 10.33 7.16 -2.10
C LYS A 141 9.65 8.04 -1.06
N ASN A 142 10.07 7.88 0.19
CA ASN A 142 9.55 8.60 1.35
C ASN A 142 8.03 8.46 1.44
N ASP A 143 7.54 7.26 1.14
CA ASP A 143 6.15 6.89 1.26
C ASP A 143 6.03 5.35 1.24
N PHE A 144 4.83 4.84 1.43
CA PHE A 144 4.52 3.41 1.41
C PHE A 144 3.13 3.19 0.80
N SER A 145 2.91 2.02 0.20
CA SER A 145 1.62 1.73 -0.44
C SER A 145 0.60 1.19 0.56
N GLN A 146 1.08 0.45 1.55
CA GLN A 146 0.24 -0.32 2.48
C GLN A 146 0.94 -0.44 3.83
N ILE A 147 0.12 -0.55 4.88
CA ILE A 147 0.53 -0.92 6.23
C ILE A 147 -0.06 -2.30 6.51
N ILE A 148 0.78 -3.28 6.83
CA ILE A 148 0.36 -4.64 7.16
C ILE A 148 0.74 -4.95 8.59
N ASN A 149 -0.25 -5.38 9.39
CA ASN A 149 0.00 -6.03 10.66
C ASN A 149 0.29 -7.52 10.42
N ASP A 150 1.51 -7.93 10.72
CA ASP A 150 1.97 -9.31 10.58
C ASP A 150 2.50 -9.82 11.93
N HIS A 151 2.93 -11.07 11.99
CA HIS A 151 3.50 -11.68 13.19
C HIS A 151 4.96 -12.04 12.98
N PHE A 152 5.82 -11.57 13.88
CA PHE A 152 7.15 -12.10 14.02
C PHE A 152 7.14 -13.27 15.01
N VAL A 153 7.57 -14.43 14.53
CA VAL A 153 7.68 -15.65 15.33
C VAL A 153 9.16 -15.91 15.63
N SER A 154 9.48 -16.10 16.90
CA SER A 154 10.82 -16.49 17.36
C SER A 154 10.71 -17.70 18.26
N ILE A 155 11.53 -18.72 18.00
CA ILE A 155 11.60 -19.93 18.82
C ILE A 155 12.83 -19.82 19.71
N VAL A 156 12.63 -19.82 21.03
CA VAL A 156 13.68 -19.75 22.04
C VAL A 156 13.50 -20.93 22.97
N GLN A 157 14.47 -21.84 23.03
CA GLN A 157 14.46 -22.99 23.95
C GLN A 157 13.16 -23.83 23.90
N LYS A 158 12.58 -24.00 22.70
CA LYS A 158 11.29 -24.67 22.41
C LYS A 158 10.03 -23.87 22.76
N ASP A 159 10.16 -22.70 23.38
CA ASP A 159 9.07 -21.75 23.51
C ASP A 159 8.95 -20.88 22.26
N THR A 160 7.72 -20.59 21.87
CA THR A 160 7.41 -19.75 20.72
C THR A 160 6.93 -18.38 21.18
N ILE A 161 7.71 -17.35 20.88
CA ILE A 161 7.36 -15.96 21.12
C ILE A 161 6.77 -15.40 19.82
N VAL A 162 5.56 -14.85 19.91
CA VAL A 162 4.87 -14.20 18.81
C VAL A 162 4.68 -12.72 19.15
N ILE A 163 5.18 -11.84 18.29
CA ILE A 163 5.10 -10.38 18.46
C ILE A 163 4.47 -9.79 17.21
N ASN A 164 3.56 -8.83 17.35
CA ASN A 164 2.99 -8.09 16.23
C ASN A 164 4.08 -7.22 15.59
N GLU A 165 4.25 -7.37 14.27
CA GLU A 165 5.18 -6.60 13.45
C GLU A 165 4.38 -5.73 12.47
N MET A 166 4.54 -4.41 12.58
CA MET A 166 3.95 -3.51 11.60
C MET A 166 4.89 -3.29 10.43
N LYS A 167 4.43 -3.62 9.21
CA LYS A 167 5.19 -3.55 7.96
C LYS A 167 4.65 -2.45 7.07
N TYR A 168 5.53 -1.54 6.63
CA TYR A 168 5.24 -0.50 5.65
C TYR A 168 5.80 -0.95 4.33
N ARG A 169 4.92 -1.32 3.40
CA ARG A 169 5.29 -2.01 2.15
C ARG A 169 5.54 -1.06 1.00
N CYS A 170 6.31 -1.58 0.05
CA CYS A 170 6.68 -0.93 -1.19
C CYS A 170 7.40 0.39 -1.00
N VAL A 171 8.14 0.48 0.11
CA VAL A 171 9.04 1.58 0.41
C VAL A 171 10.30 1.52 -0.43
N TYR A 172 10.96 2.66 -0.64
CA TYR A 172 12.21 2.76 -1.38
C TYR A 172 13.39 2.05 -0.71
N THR A 173 13.38 1.94 0.62
CA THR A 173 14.39 1.17 1.33
C THR A 173 13.83 0.55 2.61
N ALA A 174 14.28 -0.65 2.91
CA ALA A 174 14.02 -1.34 4.17
C ALA A 174 14.64 -0.64 5.40
N PHE A 175 15.51 0.34 5.17
CA PHE A 175 16.19 1.06 6.25
C PHE A 175 15.38 2.17 6.89
N TYR A 176 14.19 2.53 6.38
CA TYR A 176 13.51 3.72 6.88
C TYR A 176 13.24 3.72 8.38
N THR A 177 12.73 2.62 8.96
CA THR A 177 12.45 2.55 10.40
C THR A 177 13.74 2.53 11.22
N LYS A 178 14.79 1.88 10.73
CA LYS A 178 16.12 1.87 11.37
C LYS A 178 16.76 3.26 11.37
N LYS A 179 16.70 3.97 10.23
CA LYS A 179 17.20 5.34 10.09
C LYS A 179 16.44 6.29 11.00
N ALA A 180 15.10 6.22 10.99
CA ALA A 180 14.27 7.07 11.85
C ALA A 180 14.63 6.93 13.33
N MET A 181 14.84 5.69 13.79
CA MET A 181 15.28 5.44 15.16
C MET A 181 16.69 5.95 15.43
N TYR A 182 17.61 5.81 14.47
CA TYR A 182 18.96 6.34 14.60
C TYR A 182 19.00 7.86 14.67
N ASP A 183 18.31 8.54 13.76
CA ASP A 183 18.30 9.99 13.68
C ASP A 183 17.74 10.62 14.96
N ARG A 184 16.78 9.96 15.62
CA ARG A 184 16.12 10.48 16.82
C ARG A 184 16.78 10.04 18.12
N PHE A 185 17.30 8.82 18.20
CA PHE A 185 17.77 8.23 19.46
C PHE A 185 19.24 7.77 19.40
N GLY A 186 19.94 8.05 18.32
CA GLY A 186 21.31 7.64 18.11
C GLY A 186 21.47 6.14 17.87
N LYS A 187 22.69 5.65 18.12
CA LYS A 187 23.04 4.25 17.85
C LYS A 187 22.16 3.30 18.68
N TRP A 188 21.74 2.21 18.05
CA TRP A 188 20.97 1.15 18.69
C TRP A 188 21.69 0.56 19.90
N HIS A 189 20.93 0.03 20.86
CA HIS A 189 21.44 -0.58 22.09
C HIS A 189 21.81 -2.05 21.90
N LYS A 190 21.06 -2.78 21.06
CA LYS A 190 21.30 -4.19 20.79
C LYS A 190 21.06 -4.53 19.32
N VAL A 191 21.82 -5.50 18.84
CA VAL A 191 21.73 -6.08 17.50
C VAL A 191 21.32 -7.53 17.64
N VAL A 192 20.36 -7.97 16.83
CA VAL A 192 19.96 -9.39 16.77
C VAL A 192 19.83 -9.81 15.31
N PHE A 193 20.59 -10.82 14.90
CA PHE A 193 20.44 -11.40 13.58
C PHE A 193 19.27 -12.39 13.58
N PRO A 194 18.36 -12.33 12.60
CA PRO A 194 17.18 -13.19 12.59
C PRO A 194 17.50 -14.67 12.34
N TYR A 195 18.63 -14.95 11.68
CA TYR A 195 19.16 -16.29 11.44
C TYR A 195 20.65 -16.19 11.06
N GLU A 196 21.35 -17.32 11.13
CA GLU A 196 22.76 -17.43 10.77
C GLU A 196 22.98 -17.12 9.28
N GLY A 197 23.91 -16.21 8.97
CA GLY A 197 24.16 -15.74 7.61
C GLY A 197 23.24 -14.60 7.13
N SER A 198 22.31 -14.12 7.96
CA SER A 198 21.55 -12.90 7.66
C SER A 198 22.48 -11.68 7.58
N ARG A 199 22.40 -10.92 6.49
CA ARG A 199 23.20 -9.69 6.29
C ARG A 199 22.62 -8.45 6.96
N HIS A 200 21.37 -8.51 7.41
CA HIS A 200 20.65 -7.34 7.90
C HIS A 200 20.04 -7.65 9.26
N PRO A 201 20.65 -7.19 10.36
CA PRO A 201 20.14 -7.46 11.68
C PRO A 201 18.88 -6.64 11.98
N ASN A 202 18.20 -7.09 13.02
CA ASN A 202 17.21 -6.32 13.76
C ASN A 202 17.98 -5.38 14.70
N LEU A 203 17.62 -4.11 14.69
CA LEU A 203 18.23 -3.09 15.54
C LEU A 203 17.27 -2.74 16.66
N ILE A 204 17.75 -2.72 17.90
CA ILE A 204 16.92 -2.59 19.10
C ILE A 204 17.30 -1.34 19.85
N TRP A 205 16.32 -0.47 20.10
CA TRP A 205 16.42 0.65 21.03
C TRP A 205 15.59 0.35 22.26
N LYS A 206 16.20 0.50 23.45
CA LYS A 206 15.54 0.27 24.74
C LYS A 206 15.28 1.61 25.40
N ASN A 207 14.22 1.67 26.20
CA ASN A 207 13.90 2.79 27.08
C ASN A 207 13.81 4.15 26.34
N VAL A 208 13.28 4.14 25.11
CA VAL A 208 13.12 5.37 24.30
C VAL A 208 11.73 5.96 24.47
N LYS A 209 11.67 7.30 24.59
CA LYS A 209 10.41 8.03 24.65
C LYS A 209 9.92 8.32 23.22
N LEU A 210 8.89 7.59 22.78
CA LEU A 210 8.37 7.73 21.41
C LEU A 210 7.36 8.87 21.29
N LEU A 211 6.48 8.97 22.28
CA LEU A 211 5.37 9.91 22.36
C LEU A 211 5.71 10.92 23.46
N GLU A 212 5.94 12.18 23.09
CA GLU A 212 6.47 13.20 24.01
C GLU A 212 5.49 13.56 25.13
N GLU A 213 4.20 13.48 24.80
CA GLU A 213 3.07 13.72 25.69
C GLU A 213 2.86 12.61 26.72
N LEU A 214 3.51 11.45 26.56
CA LEU A 214 3.42 10.34 27.50
C LEU A 214 4.71 10.22 28.29
N ASP A 215 4.59 10.09 29.61
CA ASP A 215 5.70 9.64 30.45
C ASP A 215 5.84 8.11 30.39
N LYS A 216 6.05 7.60 29.18
CA LYS A 216 6.21 6.17 28.89
C LYS A 216 7.40 5.95 27.98
N LYS A 217 8.19 4.93 28.29
CA LYS A 217 9.30 4.48 27.46
C LYS A 217 8.95 3.17 26.78
N PHE A 218 9.60 2.94 25.65
CA PHE A 218 9.35 1.80 24.79
C PHE A 218 10.66 1.11 24.44
N THR A 219 10.54 -0.18 24.13
CA THR A 219 11.55 -0.90 23.38
C THR A 219 11.08 -1.02 21.93
N VAL A 220 11.88 -0.53 20.99
CA VAL A 220 11.59 -0.60 19.55
C VAL A 220 12.59 -1.53 18.89
N ILE A 221 12.07 -2.46 18.11
CA ILE A 221 12.86 -3.37 17.29
C ILE A 221 12.58 -3.03 15.83
N ALA A 222 13.53 -2.33 15.18
CA ALA A 222 13.40 -1.94 13.79
C ALA A 222 14.00 -2.99 12.85
N ARG A 223 13.25 -3.33 11.82
CA ARG A 223 13.57 -4.37 10.83
C ARG A 223 13.27 -3.87 9.43
N GLY A 224 13.58 -4.69 8.46
CA GLY A 224 13.18 -4.48 7.09
C GLY A 224 13.72 -5.58 6.19
N TYR A 225 13.15 -5.64 5.00
CA TYR A 225 13.47 -6.64 3.99
C TYR A 225 13.47 -6.01 2.61
N GLU A 226 14.49 -6.31 1.82
CA GLU A 226 14.62 -5.92 0.42
C GLU A 226 14.73 -7.19 -0.43
N GLY A 227 13.70 -7.49 -1.22
CA GLY A 227 13.65 -8.63 -2.12
C GLY A 227 13.07 -8.27 -3.49
N ARG A 228 13.20 -9.18 -4.45
CA ARG A 228 12.76 -8.95 -5.85
C ARG A 228 11.27 -8.66 -6.01
N GLY A 229 10.44 -9.07 -5.05
CA GLY A 229 8.98 -8.88 -5.12
C GLY A 229 8.43 -7.83 -4.17
N THR A 230 9.16 -7.47 -3.11
CA THR A 230 8.67 -6.53 -2.11
C THR A 230 9.84 -5.93 -1.35
N ILE A 231 9.65 -4.68 -0.95
CA ILE A 231 10.53 -3.99 0.00
C ILE A 231 9.63 -3.50 1.12
N TYR A 232 10.00 -3.78 2.36
CA TYR A 232 9.32 -3.21 3.51
C TYR A 232 10.29 -2.75 4.58
N ALA A 233 9.91 -1.68 5.25
CA ALA A 233 10.48 -1.30 6.54
C ALA A 233 9.47 -1.67 7.62
N SER A 234 9.94 -2.10 8.79
CA SER A 234 9.03 -2.59 9.82
C SER A 234 9.53 -2.34 11.23
N MET A 235 8.63 -2.52 12.19
CA MET A 235 8.91 -2.41 13.61
C MET A 235 8.08 -3.36 14.46
N MET A 236 8.62 -3.67 15.63
CA MET A 236 7.88 -4.19 16.77
C MET A 236 8.10 -3.24 17.94
N ILE A 237 7.08 -3.04 18.77
CA ILE A 237 7.13 -2.08 19.89
C ILE A 237 6.64 -2.77 21.15
N LEU A 238 7.46 -2.74 22.19
CA LEU A 238 7.13 -3.25 23.51
C LEU A 238 7.13 -2.10 24.52
N ASP A 239 6.29 -2.18 25.55
CA ASP A 239 6.40 -1.28 26.71
C ASP A 239 7.54 -1.71 27.65
N GLU A 240 7.70 -0.97 28.76
CA GLU A 240 8.72 -1.25 29.78
C GLU A 240 8.56 -2.61 30.47
N LYS A 241 7.33 -3.17 30.45
CA LYS A 241 7.02 -4.50 30.99
C LYS A 241 7.16 -5.60 29.94
N GLY A 242 7.58 -5.25 28.72
CA GLY A 242 7.72 -6.19 27.61
C GLY A 242 6.39 -6.54 26.91
N LYS A 243 5.30 -5.82 27.19
CA LYS A 243 4.00 -6.03 26.56
C LYS A 243 4.00 -5.48 25.13
N ASP A 244 3.43 -6.24 24.21
CA ASP A 244 3.28 -5.85 22.81
C ASP A 244 2.31 -4.67 22.64
N MET A 245 2.84 -3.54 22.15
CA MET A 245 2.12 -2.29 21.95
C MET A 245 1.48 -2.17 20.54
N LEU A 246 1.65 -3.17 19.69
CA LEU A 246 1.03 -3.27 18.37
C LEU A 246 -0.13 -4.29 18.32
N ALA A 247 -0.41 -4.97 19.44
CA ALA A 247 -1.55 -5.87 19.60
C ALA A 247 -2.90 -5.14 19.48
N LYS A 248 -3.95 -5.83 19.01
CA LYS A 248 -5.27 -5.24 18.65
C LYS A 248 -5.82 -4.22 19.67
N ASN A 249 -5.70 -4.51 20.96
CA ASN A 249 -6.26 -3.69 22.06
C ASN A 249 -5.18 -2.91 22.83
N ALA A 250 -3.96 -2.79 22.29
CA ALA A 250 -2.90 -2.04 22.95
C ALA A 250 -3.20 -0.53 22.91
N PRO A 251 -3.00 0.19 24.03
CA PRO A 251 -3.22 1.62 24.07
C PRO A 251 -2.22 2.32 23.15
N HIS A 252 -2.65 3.40 22.48
CA HIS A 252 -1.83 4.19 21.57
C HIS A 252 -1.29 3.43 20.33
N ARG A 253 -1.78 2.21 20.04
CA ARG A 253 -1.37 1.42 18.87
C ARG A 253 -1.39 2.25 17.58
N PHE A 254 -2.51 2.92 17.29
CA PHE A 254 -2.65 3.71 16.06
C PHE A 254 -1.71 4.91 16.02
N GLN A 255 -1.53 5.60 17.16
CA GLN A 255 -0.57 6.72 17.26
C GLN A 255 0.86 6.26 17.00
N LEU A 256 1.26 5.10 17.51
CA LEU A 256 2.58 4.51 17.24
C LEU A 256 2.73 4.13 15.76
N VAL A 257 1.72 3.50 15.15
CA VAL A 257 1.74 3.14 13.72
C VAL A 257 1.81 4.39 12.84
N GLU A 258 1.04 5.42 13.16
CA GLU A 258 1.05 6.69 12.43
C GLU A 258 2.40 7.41 12.57
N LEU A 259 2.97 7.43 13.80
CA LEU A 259 4.26 8.07 14.09
C LEU A 259 5.35 7.58 13.13
N PHE A 260 5.48 6.26 12.98
CA PHE A 260 6.51 5.72 12.09
C PHE A 260 6.15 5.83 10.60
N GLY A 261 4.87 5.83 10.24
CA GLY A 261 4.45 6.21 8.89
C GLY A 261 4.92 7.62 8.54
N ASN A 262 4.79 8.55 9.50
CA ASN A 262 5.28 9.92 9.36
C ASN A 262 6.81 10.00 9.32
N PHE A 263 7.53 9.18 10.08
CA PHE A 263 9.00 9.10 9.97
C PHE A 263 9.46 8.64 8.59
N ILE A 264 8.79 7.64 7.99
CA ILE A 264 9.08 7.21 6.62
C ILE A 264 8.86 8.36 5.63
N LYS A 265 7.72 9.05 5.76
CA LYS A 265 7.34 10.16 4.87
C LYS A 265 8.27 11.36 4.95
N LYS A 266 8.80 11.64 6.15
CA LYS A 266 9.74 12.75 6.41
C LYS A 266 11.20 12.34 6.25
N SER A 267 11.51 11.09 5.90
CA SER A 267 12.89 10.63 5.80
C SER A 267 13.67 11.41 4.73
N ASN A 268 14.84 11.91 5.10
CA ASN A 268 15.81 12.49 4.17
C ASN A 268 16.99 11.53 3.94
N LYS A 269 17.92 11.92 3.05
CA LYS A 269 19.16 11.16 2.79
C LYS A 269 20.31 11.56 3.71
N GLU A 270 20.11 12.58 4.54
CA GLU A 270 21.14 13.16 5.40
C GLU A 270 21.31 12.34 6.68
N GLY A 271 22.40 12.62 7.39
CA GLY A 271 22.73 11.96 8.66
C GLY A 271 23.65 10.76 8.51
N ASP A 272 24.24 10.38 9.64
CA ASP A 272 25.34 9.41 9.72
C ASP A 272 24.87 7.96 9.79
N PHE A 273 23.55 7.73 9.69
CA PHE A 273 22.97 6.39 9.80
C PHE A 273 23.60 5.40 8.82
N TYR A 274 23.67 5.75 7.53
CA TYR A 274 24.15 4.80 6.52
C TYR A 274 25.64 4.51 6.69
N GLU A 275 26.44 5.52 7.04
CA GLU A 275 27.85 5.33 7.35
C GLU A 275 28.02 4.42 8.55
N THR A 276 27.36 4.75 9.66
CA THR A 276 27.43 3.97 10.91
C THR A 276 26.94 2.53 10.69
N TYR A 277 25.86 2.35 9.94
CA TYR A 277 25.31 1.04 9.63
C TYR A 277 26.25 0.20 8.78
N TRP A 278 26.69 0.73 7.63
CA TRP A 278 27.53 -0.04 6.72
C TRP A 278 28.92 -0.30 7.29
N THR A 279 29.53 0.66 7.97
CA THR A 279 30.82 0.43 8.67
C THR A 279 30.70 -0.59 9.80
N THR A 280 29.55 -0.73 10.45
CA THR A 280 29.36 -1.71 11.53
C THR A 280 29.09 -3.12 10.99
N PHE A 281 28.28 -3.27 9.93
CA PHE A 281 27.77 -4.58 9.51
C PHE A 281 28.31 -5.10 8.18
N ASP A 282 28.79 -4.22 7.31
CA ASP A 282 29.39 -4.60 6.02
C ASP A 282 30.40 -3.52 5.57
N PRO A 283 31.59 -3.48 6.22
CA PRO A 283 32.59 -2.44 5.95
C PRO A 283 33.05 -2.43 4.48
N GLU A 284 33.06 -3.59 3.84
CA GLU A 284 33.45 -3.71 2.43
C GLU A 284 32.41 -3.08 1.51
N ARG A 285 31.11 -3.28 1.79
CA ARG A 285 30.05 -2.54 1.12
C ARG A 285 30.18 -1.03 1.30
N TRP A 286 30.60 -0.57 2.49
CA TRP A 286 30.85 0.86 2.70
C TRP A 286 31.96 1.40 1.81
N LYS A 287 33.10 0.70 1.71
CA LYS A 287 34.19 1.07 0.79
C LYS A 287 33.71 1.17 -0.65
N GLN A 288 32.93 0.19 -1.12
CA GLN A 288 32.36 0.21 -2.47
C GLN A 288 31.45 1.43 -2.71
N ILE A 289 30.62 1.79 -1.73
CA ILE A 289 29.77 2.98 -1.78
C ILE A 289 30.63 4.25 -1.88
N GLN A 290 31.72 4.34 -1.12
CA GLN A 290 32.64 5.48 -1.14
C GLN A 290 33.38 5.60 -2.48
N GLU A 291 33.86 4.49 -3.04
CA GLU A 291 34.48 4.48 -4.37
C GLU A 291 33.52 4.93 -5.47
N TYR A 292 32.27 4.45 -5.43
CA TYR A 292 31.24 4.86 -6.38
C TYR A 292 30.97 6.37 -6.30
N LYS A 293 30.84 6.92 -5.08
CA LYS A 293 30.69 8.37 -4.87
C LYS A 293 31.86 9.15 -5.45
N ARG A 294 33.11 8.70 -5.19
CA ARG A 294 34.33 9.30 -5.73
C ARG A 294 34.31 9.34 -7.26
N ARG A 295 34.04 8.20 -7.90
CA ARG A 295 33.98 8.09 -9.38
C ARG A 295 32.93 9.03 -9.97
N LYS A 296 31.73 9.05 -9.41
CA LYS A 296 30.63 9.93 -9.88
C LYS A 296 30.99 11.41 -9.80
N ASN A 297 31.69 11.82 -8.74
CA ASN A 297 32.15 13.21 -8.59
C ASN A 297 33.25 13.55 -9.60
N THR A 298 34.18 12.61 -9.87
CA THR A 298 35.21 12.80 -10.92
C THR A 298 34.60 12.90 -12.32
N THR A 299 33.57 12.10 -12.66
CA THR A 299 32.88 12.18 -13.95
C THR A 299 32.11 13.49 -14.13
N ARG A 300 31.49 14.01 -13.07
CA ARG A 300 30.83 15.33 -13.09
C ARG A 300 31.81 16.48 -13.29
N ALA A 301 33.01 16.39 -12.72
CA ALA A 301 34.06 17.40 -12.90
C ALA A 301 34.69 17.40 -14.32
N ARG A 302 34.51 16.33 -15.10
CA ARG A 302 35.12 16.14 -16.43
C ARG A 302 34.21 16.51 -17.62
N SER A 303 33.09 17.19 -17.41
CA SER A 303 32.24 17.65 -18.52
C SER A 303 32.35 19.17 -18.72
N PRO A 304 33.41 19.66 -19.41
CA PRO A 304 33.30 20.94 -20.10
C PRO A 304 32.50 20.70 -21.37
N PHE A 305 31.29 21.27 -21.42
CA PHE A 305 30.57 21.47 -22.66
C PHE A 305 31.44 22.36 -23.55
N PHE A 306 32.16 21.77 -24.52
CA PHE A 306 32.69 22.53 -25.64
C PHE A 306 31.49 23.02 -26.47
N GLN A 307 30.94 24.18 -26.13
CA GLN A 307 30.20 24.97 -27.10
C GLN A 307 31.21 25.41 -28.17
N LYS A 308 31.08 24.87 -29.38
CA LYS A 308 31.78 25.41 -30.55
C LYS A 308 31.41 26.89 -30.68
N PRO A 309 32.37 27.80 -30.88
CA PRO A 309 32.06 29.22 -31.11
C PRO A 309 31.17 29.35 -32.33
N SER A 310 30.05 30.06 -32.18
CA SER A 310 29.23 30.50 -33.31
C SER A 310 30.07 31.40 -34.20
N GLN A 311 30.20 31.05 -35.48
CA GLN A 311 30.82 31.93 -36.47
C GLN A 311 30.00 33.23 -36.54
N SER A 312 30.59 34.33 -36.07
CA SER A 312 30.08 35.68 -36.23
C SER A 312 30.02 36.02 -37.72
N ARG A 313 28.80 36.16 -38.26
CA ARG A 313 28.61 36.83 -39.56
C ARG A 313 28.92 38.31 -39.39
N THR A 314 30.04 38.73 -39.96
CA THR A 314 30.40 40.13 -40.15
C THR A 314 29.35 40.79 -41.05
N VAL A 315 28.57 41.73 -40.48
CA VAL A 315 27.71 42.63 -41.26
C VAL A 315 28.57 43.83 -41.63
N ILE A 316 28.96 43.91 -42.90
CA ILE A 316 29.62 45.09 -43.48
C ILE A 316 28.56 46.17 -43.61
N ARG A 317 28.73 47.28 -42.88
CA ARG A 317 27.91 48.48 -42.96
C ARG A 317 28.59 49.41 -43.98
N ASN A 318 28.00 49.58 -45.15
CA ASN A 318 28.44 50.59 -46.11
C ASN A 318 27.91 51.95 -45.67
N GLU A 319 28.80 52.91 -45.44
CA GLU A 319 28.47 54.32 -45.31
C GLU A 319 28.32 54.96 -46.71
N PRO A 320 27.45 55.99 -46.86
CA PRO A 320 27.19 56.63 -48.14
C PRO A 320 28.30 57.63 -48.48
N LYS A 321 28.71 57.66 -49.75
CA LYS A 321 29.46 58.78 -50.31
C LYS A 321 28.49 59.78 -50.94
N GLN A 322 28.85 61.06 -50.77
CA GLN A 322 28.21 62.29 -51.23
C GLN A 322 27.94 62.31 -52.74
#